data_AF-A0A2R6EPI3-F1
#
_entry.id   AF-A0A2R6EPI3-F1
#
_cell.length_a   1.000
_cell.length_b   1.000
_cell.length_c   1.000
_cell.angle_alpha   90.00
_cell.angle_beta   90.00
_cell.angle_gamma   90.00
#
_symmetry.space_group_name_H-M   'P 1'
#
loop_
_entity.id
_entity.type
_entity.pdbx_description
1 polymer ?
#
loop_
_entity_poly.entity_id
_entity_poly.type
_entity_poly.pdbx_seq_one_letter_code
_entity_poly.pdbx_strand_id
1 'polypeptide(L)'
;MTAAYSAGYGLRSIISRRLGVDSLDIQCSVTMSQRFVQLIVHDADVGGAGLSHAVYQDLEDFLLETRASLDNCVCDGFCEQCLLLPRTPTHIVEGGLLNRFDGLEFLSE
;
A
#
# COMPACT_ATOMS: atom_id res chain seq x y z
N MET A 1 -8.31 -1.29 -11.02
CA MET A 1 -8.46 -1.98 -9.71
C MET A 1 -7.11 -2.45 -9.19
N THR A 2 -6.38 -3.26 -9.97
CA THR A 2 -5.01 -3.72 -9.69
C THR A 2 -4.07 -2.61 -9.23
N ALA A 3 -4.09 -1.47 -9.94
CA ALA A 3 -3.27 -0.30 -9.64
C ALA A 3 -3.45 0.23 -8.19
N ALA A 4 -4.70 0.44 -7.76
CA ALA A 4 -5.00 0.92 -6.41
C ALA A 4 -4.67 -0.10 -5.31
N TYR A 5 -4.89 -1.40 -5.58
CA TYR A 5 -4.47 -2.46 -4.65
C TYR A 5 -2.95 -2.48 -4.52
N SER A 6 -2.23 -2.43 -5.63
CA SER A 6 -0.76 -2.40 -5.66
C SER A 6 -0.22 -1.18 -4.93
N ALA A 7 -0.79 0.01 -5.18
CA ALA A 7 -0.44 1.22 -4.45
C ALA A 7 -0.68 1.07 -2.94
N GLY A 8 -1.82 0.49 -2.53
CA GLY A 8 -2.12 0.22 -1.13
C GLY A 8 -1.13 -0.72 -0.45
N TYR A 9 -0.72 -1.80 -1.12
CA TYR A 9 0.28 -2.73 -0.58
C TYR A 9 1.67 -2.10 -0.49
N GLY A 10 2.06 -1.31 -1.50
CA GLY A 10 3.30 -0.54 -1.46
C GLY A 10 3.31 0.45 -0.29
N LEU A 11 2.21 1.17 -0.09
CA LEU A 11 2.07 2.14 0.98
C LEU A 11 2.12 1.47 2.35
N ARG A 12 1.41 0.35 2.55
CA ARG A 12 1.50 -0.45 3.79
C ARG A 12 2.93 -0.92 4.06
N SER A 13 3.64 -1.38 3.04
CA SER A 13 5.04 -1.81 3.17
C SER A 13 5.94 -0.69 3.71
N ILE A 14 5.80 0.53 3.19
CA ILE A 14 6.56 1.69 3.68
C ILE A 14 6.13 2.08 5.08
N ILE A 15 4.83 2.16 5.36
CA ILE A 15 4.32 2.54 6.67
C ILE A 15 4.84 1.60 7.76
N SER A 16 4.74 0.29 7.54
CA SER A 16 5.24 -0.70 8.49
C SER A 16 6.74 -0.56 8.75
N ARG A 17 7.54 -0.37 7.70
CA ARG A 17 8.99 -0.20 7.83
C ARG A 17 9.36 1.10 8.54
N ARG A 18 8.76 2.23 8.16
CA ARG A 18 9.11 3.55 8.69
C ARG A 18 8.60 3.77 10.12
N LEU A 19 7.41 3.26 10.44
CA LEU A 19 6.85 3.35 11.80
C LEU A 19 7.30 2.20 12.72
N GLY A 20 7.91 1.15 12.18
CA GLY A 20 8.36 -0.01 12.96
C GLY A 20 7.22 -0.85 13.53
N VAL A 21 6.12 -0.95 12.79
CA VAL A 21 4.88 -1.65 13.19
C VAL A 21 4.61 -2.87 12.31
N ASP A 22 3.77 -3.80 12.77
CA ASP A 22 3.37 -4.93 11.92
C ASP A 22 2.53 -4.41 10.74
N SER A 23 2.72 -5.01 9.57
CA SER A 23 1.86 -4.78 8.39
C SER A 23 0.39 -5.07 8.65
N LEU A 24 0.05 -5.85 9.68
CA LEU A 24 -1.32 -6.14 10.06
C LEU A 24 -1.96 -5.01 10.89
N ASP A 25 -1.17 -4.17 11.56
CA ASP A 25 -1.65 -3.08 12.42
C ASP A 25 -2.24 -1.92 11.61
N ILE A 26 -1.86 -1.83 10.33
CA ILE A 26 -2.41 -0.86 9.39
C ILE A 26 -2.90 -1.50 8.09
N GLN A 27 -4.06 -1.06 7.65
CA GLN A 27 -4.73 -1.60 6.47
C GLN A 27 -4.91 -0.50 5.42
N CYS A 28 -4.93 -0.94 4.17
CA CYS A 28 -5.27 -0.12 3.02
C CYS A 28 -6.42 -0.79 2.30
N SER A 29 -7.56 -0.13 2.23
CA SER A 29 -8.74 -0.60 1.51
C SER A 29 -8.97 0.27 0.28
N VAL A 30 -9.46 -0.36 -0.79
CA VAL A 30 -9.78 0.33 -2.04
C VAL A 30 -11.30 0.41 -2.15
N THR A 31 -11.82 1.62 -2.25
CA THR A 31 -13.24 1.87 -2.54
C THR A 31 -13.36 2.49 -3.94
N MET A 32 -14.27 1.96 -4.75
CA MET A 32 -14.57 2.53 -6.06
C MET A 32 -15.91 3.24 -6.03
N SER A 33 -15.92 4.48 -6.48
CA SER A 33 -17.15 5.19 -6.84
C SER A 33 -17.24 5.33 -8.35
N GLN A 34 -18.37 5.84 -8.85
CA GLN A 34 -18.55 6.12 -10.28
C GLN A 34 -17.58 7.20 -10.81
N ARG A 35 -16.97 8.00 -9.93
CA ARG A 35 -16.16 9.18 -10.32
C ARG A 35 -14.69 9.09 -9.92
N PHE A 36 -14.37 8.26 -8.93
CA PHE A 36 -13.02 8.18 -8.40
C PHE A 36 -12.75 6.80 -7.80
N VAL A 37 -11.46 6.46 -7.76
CA VAL A 37 -10.93 5.35 -6.97
C VAL A 37 -10.31 5.94 -5.72
N GLN A 38 -10.73 5.47 -4.55
CA GLN A 38 -10.22 5.89 -3.25
C GLN A 38 -9.38 4.79 -2.63
N LEU A 39 -8.17 5.15 -2.23
CA LEU A 39 -7.33 4.36 -1.35
C LEU A 39 -7.47 4.91 0.07
N ILE A 40 -7.91 4.08 1.00
CA ILE A 40 -8.19 4.47 2.38
C ILE A 40 -7.20 3.76 3.29
N VAL A 41 -6.40 4.54 4.01
CA VAL A 41 -5.48 4.03 5.04
C VAL A 41 -6.16 4.13 6.40
N HIS A 42 -6.17 3.04 7.15
CA HIS A 42 -6.76 3.03 8.49
C HIS A 42 -6.05 2.03 9.41
N ASP A 43 -6.09 2.31 10.70
CA ASP A 43 -5.69 1.36 11.75
C ASP A 43 -6.55 0.09 11.66
N ALA A 44 -5.96 -1.07 11.99
CA ALA A 44 -6.68 -2.34 12.01
C ALA A 44 -7.53 -2.53 13.28
N ASP A 45 -7.05 -1.99 14.41
CA ASP A 45 -7.69 -2.18 15.70
C ASP A 45 -8.91 -1.26 15.90
N VAL A 46 -9.92 -1.82 16.56
CA VAL A 46 -11.12 -1.08 16.96
C VAL A 46 -10.73 0.00 17.98
N GLY A 47 -10.99 1.26 17.64
CA GLY A 47 -10.63 2.43 18.45
C GLY A 47 -9.39 3.18 17.94
N GLY A 48 -8.59 2.54 17.08
CA GLY A 48 -7.41 3.14 16.44
C GLY A 48 -6.19 3.26 17.36
N ALA A 49 -5.02 2.90 16.85
CA ALA A 49 -3.73 3.10 17.52
C ALA A 49 -3.10 4.46 17.19
N GLY A 50 -3.71 5.22 16.28
CA GLY A 50 -3.23 6.53 15.82
C GLY A 50 -2.20 6.44 14.69
N LEU A 51 -2.00 5.26 14.09
CA LEU A 51 -1.06 5.06 13.00
C LEU A 51 -1.51 5.81 11.75
N SER A 52 -2.80 5.73 11.41
CA SER A 52 -3.34 6.47 10.26
C SER A 52 -3.22 7.98 10.42
N HIS A 53 -3.26 8.50 11.65
CA HIS A 53 -3.04 9.92 11.92
C HIS A 53 -1.58 10.33 11.67
N ALA A 54 -0.61 9.53 12.12
CA ALA A 54 0.80 9.76 11.82
C ALA A 54 1.08 9.71 10.31
N VAL A 55 0.46 8.75 9.60
CA VAL A 55 0.54 8.67 8.14
C VAL A 55 -0.04 9.90 7.47
N TYR A 56 -1.16 10.43 7.97
CA TYR A 56 -1.77 11.64 7.45
C TYR A 56 -0.88 12.88 7.62
N GLN A 57 -0.18 13.00 8.75
CA GLN A 57 0.72 14.14 9.02
C GLN A 57 1.90 14.21 8.04
N ASP A 58 2.45 13.05 7.65
CA ASP A 58 3.61 12.94 6.75
C ASP A 58 3.25 12.29 5.40
N LEU A 59 2.00 12.45 4.93
CA LEU A 59 1.47 11.68 3.81
C LEU A 59 2.31 11.83 2.54
N GLU A 60 2.75 13.04 2.21
CA GLU A 60 3.55 13.30 1.01
C GLU A 60 4.87 12.53 1.03
N ASP A 61 5.54 12.43 2.18
CA ASP A 61 6.78 11.69 2.32
C ASP A 61 6.53 10.19 2.18
N PHE A 62 5.45 9.66 2.77
CA PHE A 62 5.07 8.26 2.59
C PHE A 62 4.80 7.94 1.12
N LEU A 63 4.13 8.84 0.39
CA LEU A 63 3.87 8.66 -1.04
C LEU A 63 5.17 8.74 -1.88
N LEU A 64 6.07 9.68 -1.57
CA LEU A 64 7.37 9.80 -2.22
C LEU A 64 8.23 8.55 -2.02
N GLU A 65 8.33 8.08 -0.77
CA GLU A 65 9.11 6.88 -0.42
C GLU A 65 8.49 5.62 -1.04
N THR A 66 7.17 5.54 -1.10
CA THR A 66 6.47 4.43 -1.79
C THR A 66 6.77 4.43 -3.27
N ARG A 67 6.68 5.59 -3.95
CA ARG A 67 7.04 5.71 -5.37
C ARG A 67 8.50 5.29 -5.60
N ALA A 68 9.43 5.82 -4.79
CA ALA A 68 10.83 5.46 -4.89
C ALA A 68 11.09 3.97 -4.66
N SER A 69 10.40 3.34 -3.69
CA SER A 69 10.53 1.90 -3.43
C SER A 69 9.96 1.05 -4.57
N LEU A 70 8.86 1.47 -5.18
CA LEU A 70 8.28 0.77 -6.32
C LEU A 70 9.12 0.93 -7.58
N ASP A 71 9.71 2.10 -7.82
CA ASP A 71 10.55 2.41 -8.97
C ASP A 71 11.92 1.72 -8.91
N ASN A 72 12.55 1.68 -7.72
CA ASN A 72 13.88 1.07 -7.54
C ASN A 72 13.88 -0.45 -7.36
N CYS A 73 12.71 -1.09 -7.18
CA CYS A 73 12.63 -2.54 -7.05
C CYS A 73 13.10 -3.24 -8.35
N VAL A 74 13.66 -4.45 -8.28
CA VAL A 74 14.19 -5.18 -9.47
C VAL A 74 13.41 -6.48 -9.73
N CYS A 75 12.11 -6.49 -9.40
CA CYS A 75 11.25 -7.64 -9.64
C CYS A 75 10.37 -7.47 -10.89
N ASP A 76 9.94 -8.61 -11.44
CA ASP A 76 8.99 -8.69 -12.56
C ASP A 76 7.54 -8.71 -12.03
N GLY A 77 7.06 -7.55 -11.58
CA GLY A 77 5.70 -7.38 -11.05
C GLY A 77 5.67 -7.17 -9.54
N PHE A 78 5.91 -8.19 -8.71
CA PHE A 78 5.87 -8.05 -7.26
C PHE A 78 6.87 -8.97 -6.55
N CYS A 79 7.29 -8.59 -5.34
CA CYS A 79 8.13 -9.41 -4.46
C CYS A 79 7.99 -8.97 -3.00
N GLU A 80 8.63 -9.70 -2.08
CA GLU A 80 8.63 -9.42 -0.63
C GLU A 80 9.26 -8.06 -0.25
N GLN A 81 10.08 -7.48 -1.12
CA GLN A 81 10.73 -6.20 -0.87
C GLN A 81 9.83 -5.00 -1.18
N CYS A 82 8.79 -5.18 -2.00
CA CYS A 82 7.94 -4.08 -2.46
C CYS A 82 6.46 -4.26 -2.09
N LEU A 83 5.82 -5.34 -2.54
CA LEU A 83 4.37 -5.49 -2.51
C LEU A 83 3.88 -6.73 -1.76
N LEU A 84 4.70 -7.78 -1.64
CA LEU A 84 4.31 -9.02 -0.98
C LEU A 84 4.56 -8.91 0.53
N LEU A 85 3.52 -8.55 1.28
CA LEU A 85 3.58 -8.43 2.73
C LEU A 85 3.42 -9.79 3.42
N PRO A 86 3.91 -9.94 4.67
CA PRO A 86 3.58 -11.09 5.49
C PRO A 86 2.07 -11.31 5.55
N ARG A 87 1.63 -12.56 5.31
CA ARG A 87 0.21 -12.95 5.29
C ARG A 87 -0.63 -12.20 4.24
N THR A 88 -0.03 -11.80 3.11
CA THR A 88 -0.80 -11.38 1.94
C THR A 88 -1.82 -12.49 1.58
N PRO A 89 -3.12 -12.19 1.51
CA PRO A 89 -4.13 -13.21 1.23
C PRO A 89 -3.91 -13.85 -0.14
N THR A 90 -4.05 -15.18 -0.24
CA THR A 90 -3.79 -15.93 -1.47
C THR A 90 -4.61 -15.42 -2.66
N HIS A 91 -5.86 -15.01 -2.45
CA HIS A 91 -6.73 -14.47 -3.50
C HIS A 91 -6.22 -13.15 -4.10
N ILE A 92 -5.39 -12.38 -3.39
CA ILE A 92 -4.74 -11.17 -3.92
C ILE A 92 -3.66 -11.56 -4.92
N VAL A 93 -2.89 -12.60 -4.61
CA VAL A 93 -1.81 -13.13 -5.46
C VAL A 93 -2.37 -13.85 -6.67
N GLU A 94 -3.26 -14.82 -6.46
CA GLU A 94 -3.89 -15.60 -7.53
C GLU A 94 -4.80 -14.75 -8.42
N GLY A 95 -5.39 -13.68 -7.87
CA GLY A 95 -6.18 -12.72 -8.62
C GLY A 95 -5.37 -11.74 -9.47
N GLY A 96 -4.03 -11.81 -9.43
CA GLY A 96 -3.16 -10.90 -10.19
C GLY A 96 -3.31 -9.44 -9.79
N LEU A 97 -3.62 -9.17 -8.51
CA LEU A 97 -3.91 -7.82 -8.02
C LEU A 97 -2.66 -7.01 -7.64
N LEU A 98 -1.48 -7.62 -7.66
CA LEU A 98 -0.22 -6.99 -7.32
C LEU A 98 0.67 -6.82 -8.55
N ASN A 99 1.01 -5.57 -8.85
CA ASN A 99 1.96 -5.20 -9.88
C ASN A 99 2.58 -3.83 -9.53
N ARG A 100 3.91 -3.78 -9.39
CA ARG A 100 4.64 -2.57 -9.02
C ARG A 100 4.52 -1.45 -10.04
N PHE A 101 4.38 -1.79 -11.33
CA PHE A 101 4.26 -0.81 -12.40
C PHE A 101 2.90 -0.12 -12.30
N ASP A 102 1.83 -0.90 -12.17
CA ASP A 102 0.47 -0.37 -11.98
C ASP A 102 0.36 0.47 -10.69
N GLY A 103 1.00 0.02 -9.61
CA GLY A 103 1.02 0.76 -8.34
C GLY A 103 1.78 2.09 -8.44
N LEU A 104 2.89 2.11 -9.17
CA LEU A 104 3.67 3.33 -9.40
C LEU A 104 2.91 4.34 -10.27
N GLU A 105 2.25 3.86 -11.33
CA GLU A 105 1.39 4.68 -12.18
C GLU A 105 0.29 5.35 -11.35
N PHE A 106 -0.44 4.58 -10.53
CA PHE A 106 -1.50 5.10 -9.66
C PHE A 106 -1.05 6.20 -8.70
N LEU A 107 0.20 6.13 -8.20
CA LEU A 107 0.75 7.12 -7.26
C LEU A 107 1.38 8.34 -7.95
N SER A 108 1.49 8.31 -9.27
CA SER A 108 2.12 9.36 -10.08
C SER A 108 1.11 10.29 -10.76
N GLU A 109 -0.18 9.92 -10.77
CA GLU A 109 -1.31 10.75 -11.19
C GLU A 109 -1.78 11.69 -10.07
#